data_AF-A0A256FPU6-F1
#
_entry.id   AF-A0A256FPU6-F1
#
_cell.length_a   1.000
_cell.length_b   1.000
_cell.length_c   1.000
_cell.angle_alpha   90.00
_cell.angle_beta   90.00
_cell.angle_gamma   90.00
#
_symmetry.space_group_name_H-M   'P 1'
#
loop_
_entity.id
_entity.type
_entity.pdbx_description
1 polymer ?
#
loop_
_entity_poly.entity_id
_entity_poly.type
_entity_poly.pdbx_seq_one_letter_code
_entity_poly.pdbx_strand_id
1 'polypeptide(L)'
;MGLATATILLGTTNPAGGGKIDETHNLDDGTVVRLQGNGSDLKRTATLSMPDGTKSVLDFMLDPTTGVLVLAGGTLNGKSMARASLQNVVYSMQSGGVKNVVLSEEAPGMGHNGGPPLDDKGSNNGGNSGGKPPVVPPPVSGMNIDYDKISTAKPWQATQPRNLEEQVLWNQIKWKPSAGEPLQNLNNDPRFPISNGWQKMQISHELPDGSNITIHYQYNSISNRAYDMKFTN
;
A
#
# COMPACT_ATOMS: atom_id res chain seq x y z
N MET A 1 17.88 -6.87 3.81
CA MET A 1 18.70 -6.04 2.88
C MET A 1 18.58 -6.47 1.41
N GLY A 2 17.54 -7.21 1.01
CA GLY A 2 17.54 -7.96 -0.26
C GLY A 2 17.18 -7.16 -1.53
N LEU A 3 16.14 -6.31 -1.50
CA LEU A 3 15.67 -5.64 -2.73
C LEU A 3 16.62 -4.53 -3.22
N ALA A 4 17.29 -3.85 -2.30
CA ALA A 4 18.00 -2.62 -2.58
C ALA A 4 19.20 -2.78 -3.52
N THR A 5 20.00 -3.81 -3.26
CA THR A 5 21.28 -4.03 -3.94
C THR A 5 21.07 -4.36 -5.42
N ALA A 6 20.00 -5.10 -5.74
CA ALA A 6 19.67 -5.44 -7.13
C ALA A 6 19.14 -4.24 -7.93
N THR A 7 18.46 -3.30 -7.26
CA THR A 7 17.92 -2.09 -7.91
C THR A 7 18.91 -0.95 -8.05
N ILE A 8 20.03 -0.97 -7.32
CA ILE A 8 21.15 -0.04 -7.55
C ILE A 8 21.80 -0.28 -8.93
N LEU A 9 21.70 -1.50 -9.47
CA LEU A 9 22.22 -1.82 -10.81
C LEU A 9 21.28 -1.43 -11.96
N LEU A 10 19.98 -1.31 -11.67
CA LEU A 10 18.96 -0.85 -12.63
C LEU A 10 19.16 0.60 -13.09
N GLY A 11 19.86 1.42 -12.30
CA GLY A 11 20.08 2.85 -12.55
C GLY A 11 21.38 3.24 -13.26
N THR A 12 22.22 2.30 -13.70
CA THR A 12 23.58 2.65 -14.17
C THR A 12 23.86 2.41 -15.66
N THR A 13 22.90 1.93 -16.45
CA THR A 13 23.11 1.78 -17.90
C THR A 13 22.49 2.97 -18.65
N ASN A 14 23.31 3.99 -18.94
CA ASN A 14 22.91 5.06 -19.84
C ASN A 14 22.52 4.51 -21.23
N PRO A 15 21.58 5.14 -21.95
CA PRO A 15 21.26 4.80 -23.34
C PRO A 15 22.44 5.23 -24.24
N ALA A 16 23.44 4.37 -24.35
CA ALA A 16 24.51 4.49 -25.33
C ALA A 16 24.93 3.08 -25.80
N GLY A 17 24.14 2.51 -26.73
CA GLY A 17 24.54 1.35 -27.54
C GLY A 17 24.61 -0.02 -26.86
N GLY A 18 24.04 -0.19 -25.66
CA GLY A 18 24.18 -1.41 -24.85
C GLY A 18 23.41 -2.63 -25.39
N GLY A 19 24.05 -3.81 -25.37
CA GLY A 19 23.46 -5.09 -25.76
C GLY A 19 22.43 -5.65 -24.79
N LYS A 20 22.13 -6.95 -24.91
CA LYS A 20 21.17 -7.67 -24.04
C LYS A 20 21.61 -7.59 -22.57
N ILE A 21 20.66 -7.25 -21.70
CA ILE A 21 20.81 -7.29 -20.24
C ILE A 21 20.08 -8.54 -19.73
N ASP A 22 20.83 -9.42 -19.05
CA ASP A 22 20.35 -10.66 -18.46
C ASP A 22 21.22 -11.00 -17.26
N GLU A 23 21.03 -10.25 -16.18
CA GLU A 23 21.84 -10.32 -14.97
C GLU A 23 21.11 -11.12 -13.90
N THR A 24 21.85 -11.89 -13.10
CA THR A 24 21.29 -12.70 -12.01
C THR A 24 22.08 -12.47 -10.74
N HIS A 25 21.36 -12.16 -9.67
CA HIS A 25 21.92 -11.91 -8.34
C HIS A 25 21.21 -12.79 -7.32
N ASN A 26 22.00 -13.47 -6.50
CA ASN A 26 21.50 -14.23 -5.36
C ASN A 26 21.60 -13.34 -4.12
N LEU A 27 20.54 -13.30 -3.34
CA LEU A 27 20.46 -12.56 -2.10
C LEU A 27 20.70 -13.51 -0.91
N ASP A 28 21.12 -12.94 0.22
CA ASP A 28 21.43 -13.70 1.44
C ASP A 28 20.23 -14.47 2.00
N ASP A 29 19.01 -14.01 1.69
CA ASP A 29 17.76 -14.68 2.05
C ASP A 29 17.38 -15.83 1.10
N GLY A 30 18.23 -16.16 0.12
CA GLY A 30 18.00 -17.19 -0.89
C GLY A 30 17.13 -16.74 -2.06
N THR A 31 16.66 -15.48 -2.06
CA THR A 31 15.95 -14.92 -3.22
C THR A 31 16.91 -14.75 -4.39
N VAL A 32 16.46 -15.18 -5.57
CA VAL A 32 17.18 -14.96 -6.83
C VAL A 32 16.51 -13.82 -7.58
N VAL A 33 17.26 -12.75 -7.82
CA VAL A 33 16.82 -11.62 -8.64
C VAL A 33 17.43 -11.75 -10.02
N ARG A 34 16.58 -11.85 -11.04
CA ARG A 34 16.98 -11.84 -12.45
C ARG A 34 16.50 -10.55 -13.11
N LEU A 35 17.43 -9.75 -13.58
CA LEU A 35 17.17 -8.51 -14.29
C LEU A 35 17.31 -8.72 -15.79
N GLN A 36 16.26 -8.39 -16.54
CA GLN A 36 16.22 -8.55 -17.99
C GLN A 36 15.84 -7.24 -18.68
N GLY A 37 16.44 -7.02 -19.86
CA GLY A 37 16.13 -5.89 -20.72
C GLY A 37 17.08 -5.78 -21.91
N ASN A 38 17.01 -4.65 -22.60
CA ASN A 38 17.97 -4.27 -23.62
C ASN A 38 18.55 -2.89 -23.24
N GLY A 39 19.86 -2.68 -23.42
CA GLY A 39 20.50 -1.42 -23.10
C GLY A 39 19.97 -0.23 -23.91
N SER A 40 19.40 -0.48 -25.09
CA SER A 40 18.68 0.52 -25.89
C SER A 40 17.28 0.86 -25.38
N ASP A 41 16.71 0.01 -24.53
CA ASP A 41 15.31 0.12 -24.12
C ASP A 41 15.19 0.74 -22.73
N LEU A 42 14.22 1.64 -22.61
CA LEU A 42 13.86 2.27 -21.34
C LEU A 42 13.12 1.32 -20.40
N LYS A 43 12.63 0.18 -20.90
CA LYS A 43 11.89 -0.81 -20.12
C LYS A 43 12.81 -1.87 -19.57
N ARG A 44 12.62 -2.23 -18.30
CA ARG A 44 13.35 -3.28 -17.60
C ARG A 44 12.39 -4.15 -16.81
N THR A 45 12.65 -5.44 -16.76
CA THR A 45 11.88 -6.39 -15.96
C THR A 45 12.79 -7.05 -14.93
N ALA A 46 12.42 -6.94 -13.66
CA ALA A 46 13.07 -7.66 -12.57
C ALA A 46 12.18 -8.82 -12.14
N THR A 47 12.68 -10.05 -12.27
CA THR A 47 12.03 -11.26 -11.75
C THR A 47 12.69 -11.66 -10.44
N LEU A 48 11.91 -11.74 -9.38
CA LEU A 48 12.34 -12.22 -8.07
C LEU A 48 11.76 -13.60 -7.84
N SER A 49 12.62 -14.59 -7.65
CA SER A 49 12.26 -15.95 -7.27
C SER A 49 12.65 -16.16 -5.82
N MET A 50 11.66 -16.22 -4.94
CA MET A 50 11.84 -16.42 -3.50
C MET A 50 12.07 -17.91 -3.19
N PRO A 51 12.70 -18.27 -2.06
CA PRO A 51 12.98 -19.66 -1.70
C PRO A 51 11.74 -20.54 -1.55
N ASP A 52 10.60 -19.94 -1.19
CA ASP A 52 9.29 -20.60 -1.06
C ASP A 52 8.64 -20.94 -2.42
N GLY A 53 9.31 -20.60 -3.53
CA GLY A 53 8.80 -20.77 -4.89
C GLY A 53 7.91 -19.62 -5.38
N THR A 54 7.63 -18.62 -4.53
CA THR A 54 6.90 -17.41 -4.92
C THR A 54 7.72 -16.62 -5.95
N LYS A 55 7.04 -16.14 -6.98
CA LYS A 55 7.63 -15.35 -8.05
C LYS A 55 6.98 -13.98 -8.13
N SER A 56 7.79 -12.93 -8.03
CA SER A 56 7.38 -11.55 -8.32
C SER A 56 8.04 -11.10 -9.61
N VAL A 57 7.31 -10.37 -10.45
CA VAL A 57 7.83 -9.74 -11.68
C VAL A 57 7.52 -8.26 -11.56
N LEU A 58 8.51 -7.40 -11.68
CA LEU A 58 8.38 -5.94 -11.56
C LEU A 58 8.81 -5.30 -12.88
N ASP A 59 7.97 -4.42 -13.41
CA ASP A 59 8.21 -3.71 -14.66
C ASP A 59 8.59 -2.27 -14.35
N PHE A 60 9.80 -1.90 -14.76
CA PHE A 60 10.36 -0.57 -14.57
C PHE A 60 10.53 0.15 -15.91
N MET A 61 10.41 1.47 -15.85
CA MET A 61 10.76 2.39 -16.92
C MET A 61 11.82 3.36 -16.42
N LEU A 62 12.92 3.50 -17.15
CA LEU A 62 13.90 4.54 -16.91
C LEU A 62 13.47 5.81 -17.64
N ASP A 63 13.32 6.91 -16.92
CA ASP A 63 13.20 8.22 -17.54
C ASP A 63 14.58 8.65 -18.06
N PRO A 64 14.79 8.76 -19.38
CA PRO A 64 16.10 9.10 -19.95
C PRO A 64 16.53 10.55 -19.68
N THR A 65 15.58 11.41 -19.28
CA THR A 65 15.83 12.83 -19.02
C THR A 65 16.27 13.06 -17.58
N THR A 66 15.62 12.36 -16.64
CA THR A 66 15.85 12.56 -15.20
C THR A 66 16.68 11.45 -14.56
N GLY A 67 16.84 10.30 -15.23
CA GLY A 67 17.46 9.11 -14.66
C GLY A 67 16.62 8.44 -13.56
N VAL A 68 15.35 8.85 -13.40
CA VAL A 68 14.43 8.28 -12.41
C VAL A 68 13.94 6.91 -12.88
N LEU A 69 13.93 5.95 -11.97
CA LEU A 69 13.35 4.63 -12.17
C LEU A 69 11.86 4.66 -11.79
N VAL A 70 10.99 4.50 -12.78
CA VAL A 70 9.54 4.49 -12.60
C VAL A 70 9.07 3.04 -12.54
N LEU A 71 8.51 2.59 -11.42
CA LEU A 71 7.81 1.30 -11.34
C LEU A 71 6.47 1.43 -12.07
N ALA A 72 6.36 0.81 -13.24
CA ALA A 72 5.17 0.87 -14.09
C ALA A 72 4.13 -0.19 -13.72
N GLY A 73 4.57 -1.33 -13.17
CA GLY A 73 3.68 -2.43 -12.85
C GLY A 73 4.41 -3.62 -12.24
N GLY A 74 3.66 -4.69 -12.02
CA GLY A 74 4.23 -5.95 -11.58
C GLY A 74 3.18 -7.03 -11.36
N THR A 75 3.65 -8.25 -11.19
CA THR A 75 2.84 -9.43 -10.86
C THR A 75 3.42 -10.19 -9.67
N LEU A 76 2.54 -10.79 -8.86
CA LEU A 76 2.90 -11.75 -7.83
C LEU A 76 2.24 -13.09 -8.19
N ASN A 77 3.03 -14.14 -8.38
CA ASN A 77 2.60 -15.45 -8.84
C ASN A 77 1.73 -15.36 -10.11
N GLY A 78 2.12 -14.49 -11.05
CA GLY A 78 1.41 -14.25 -12.31
C GLY A 78 0.14 -13.39 -12.20
N LYS A 79 -0.27 -12.97 -11.00
CA LYS A 79 -1.41 -12.04 -10.80
C LYS A 79 -0.91 -10.61 -10.72
N SER A 80 -1.54 -9.69 -11.46
CA SER A 80 -1.19 -8.27 -11.41
C SER A 80 -1.26 -7.73 -9.97
N MET A 81 -0.21 -7.03 -9.56
CA MET A 81 -0.14 -6.35 -8.28
C MET A 81 -1.02 -5.09 -8.32
N ALA A 82 -1.75 -4.84 -7.23
CA ALA A 82 -2.45 -3.58 -7.06
C ALA A 82 -1.46 -2.43 -6.79
N ARG A 83 -1.86 -1.19 -7.11
CA ARG A 83 -1.06 0.03 -6.84
C ARG A 83 -0.45 0.07 -5.42
N ALA A 84 -1.18 -0.33 -4.38
CA ALA A 84 -0.66 -0.34 -3.01
C ALA A 84 0.51 -1.33 -2.81
N SER A 85 0.43 -2.51 -3.44
CA SER A 85 1.52 -3.49 -3.43
C SER A 85 2.73 -2.96 -4.20
N LEU A 86 2.51 -2.29 -5.34
CA LEU A 86 3.58 -1.65 -6.11
C LEU A 86 4.20 -0.47 -5.35
N GLN A 87 3.39 0.30 -4.61
CA GLN A 87 3.88 1.38 -3.76
C GLN A 87 4.77 0.81 -2.63
N ASN A 88 4.41 -0.32 -2.04
CA ASN A 88 5.25 -1.01 -1.04
C ASN A 88 6.59 -1.45 -1.63
N VAL A 89 6.61 -1.89 -2.89
CA VAL A 89 7.85 -2.22 -3.62
C VAL A 89 8.73 -0.99 -3.76
N VAL A 90 8.19 0.14 -4.22
CA VAL A 90 8.93 1.42 -4.33
C VAL A 90 9.50 1.82 -2.97
N TYR A 91 8.72 1.73 -1.89
CA TYR A 91 9.21 2.07 -0.55
C TYR A 91 10.30 1.13 -0.06
N SER A 92 10.19 -0.18 -0.31
CA SER A 92 11.23 -1.14 0.06
C SER A 92 12.54 -0.88 -0.68
N MET A 93 12.47 -0.46 -1.93
CA MET A 93 13.64 -0.04 -2.71
C MET A 93 14.25 1.24 -2.12
N GLN A 94 13.44 2.24 -1.79
CA GLN A 94 13.89 3.50 -1.19
C GLN A 94 14.54 3.30 0.17
N SER A 95 13.91 2.54 1.07
CA SER A 95 14.46 2.22 2.39
C SER A 95 15.74 1.40 2.30
N GLY A 96 15.87 0.62 1.24
CA GLY A 96 17.08 -0.07 0.87
C GLY A 96 18.24 0.83 0.38
N GLY A 97 17.99 2.10 0.06
CA GLY A 97 19.00 3.03 -0.44
C GLY A 97 18.82 3.46 -1.90
N VAL A 98 17.77 3.01 -2.59
CA VAL A 98 17.46 3.45 -3.96
C VAL A 98 16.75 4.80 -3.92
N LYS A 99 17.49 5.89 -4.10
CA LYS A 99 16.94 7.25 -3.94
C LYS A 99 16.05 7.71 -5.10
N ASN A 100 16.23 7.13 -6.29
CA ASN A 100 15.61 7.62 -7.52
C ASN A 100 14.59 6.62 -8.08
N VAL A 101 13.70 6.11 -7.22
CA VAL A 101 12.58 5.26 -7.66
C VAL A 101 11.24 5.88 -7.27
N VAL A 102 10.29 5.88 -8.20
CA VAL A 102 8.92 6.37 -8.03
C VAL A 102 7.91 5.37 -8.58
N LEU A 103 6.64 5.49 -8.18
CA LEU A 103 5.55 4.70 -8.76
C LEU A 103 4.91 5.45 -9.94
N SER A 104 4.67 4.77 -11.06
CA SER A 104 3.95 5.35 -12.21
C SER A 104 2.55 5.80 -11.81
N GLU A 105 2.09 6.95 -12.29
CA GLU A 105 0.70 7.41 -12.14
C GLU A 105 -0.28 6.51 -12.89
N GLU A 106 0.18 5.83 -13.94
CA GLU A 106 -0.62 4.92 -14.78
C GLU A 106 -0.67 3.48 -14.22
N ALA A 107 -0.02 3.20 -13.09
CA ALA A 107 -0.02 1.86 -12.49
C ALA A 107 -1.47 1.42 -12.13
N PRO A 108 -1.86 0.17 -12.44
CA PRO A 108 -3.24 -0.28 -12.32
C PRO A 108 -3.76 -0.20 -10.87
N GLY A 109 -4.87 0.53 -10.69
CA GLY A 109 -5.59 0.62 -9.42
C GLY A 109 -5.77 2.06 -8.92
N MET A 110 -6.97 2.59 -9.19
CA MET A 110 -7.59 3.84 -8.75
C MET A 110 -7.04 5.15 -9.31
N GLY A 111 -7.90 5.78 -10.14
CA GLY A 111 -7.87 7.21 -10.41
C GLY A 111 -8.09 8.03 -9.15
N HIS A 112 -7.69 9.29 -9.25
CA HIS A 112 -7.71 10.37 -8.27
C HIS A 112 -8.75 10.20 -7.13
N ASN A 113 -8.26 9.98 -5.92
CA ASN A 113 -8.99 10.24 -4.68
C ASN A 113 -8.13 11.19 -3.84
N GLY A 114 -8.48 12.47 -3.93
CA GLY A 114 -7.68 13.58 -3.44
C GLY A 114 -7.41 13.55 -1.94
N GLY A 115 -6.16 13.83 -1.59
CA GLY A 115 -5.95 14.94 -0.66
C GLY A 115 -6.37 16.25 -1.37
N PRO A 116 -6.84 17.28 -0.64
CA PRO A 116 -7.14 18.55 -1.27
C PRO A 116 -5.89 19.04 -2.03
N PRO A 117 -6.02 19.49 -3.29
CA PRO A 117 -4.99 20.28 -3.91
C PRO A 117 -4.74 21.50 -3.02
N LEU A 118 -3.48 21.69 -2.64
CA LEU A 118 -3.01 22.98 -2.19
C LEU A 118 -3.31 23.97 -3.33
N ASP A 119 -4.11 24.97 -2.97
CA ASP A 119 -4.23 26.27 -3.63
C ASP A 119 -3.90 26.37 -5.13
N ASP A 120 -4.94 26.40 -5.97
CA ASP A 120 -4.91 27.37 -7.06
C ASP A 120 -6.29 27.99 -7.28
N LYS A 121 -6.27 29.31 -7.43
CA LYS A 121 -7.44 30.14 -7.61
C LYS A 121 -7.91 30.03 -9.06
N GLY A 122 -9.18 29.70 -9.21
CA GLY A 122 -10.01 30.32 -10.24
C GLY A 122 -10.43 29.44 -11.41
N SER A 123 -11.72 29.60 -11.70
CA SER A 123 -12.38 29.43 -13.00
C SER A 123 -13.12 28.11 -13.26
N ASN A 124 -14.44 28.30 -13.31
CA ASN A 124 -15.49 27.43 -13.83
C ASN A 124 -15.06 26.52 -15.00
N ASN A 125 -15.42 25.23 -14.91
CA ASN A 125 -16.23 24.63 -15.97
C ASN A 125 -17.00 23.41 -15.47
N GLY A 126 -18.28 23.33 -15.85
CA GLY A 126 -19.19 22.26 -15.47
C GLY A 126 -18.85 20.96 -16.19
N GLY A 127 -18.67 19.89 -15.42
CA GLY A 127 -18.47 18.52 -15.91
C GLY A 127 -19.16 17.54 -14.96
N ASN A 128 -20.44 17.29 -15.21
CA ASN A 128 -21.27 16.34 -14.47
C ASN A 128 -20.71 14.91 -14.61
N SER A 129 -20.03 14.41 -13.58
CA SER A 129 -19.61 13.01 -13.45
C SER A 129 -20.39 12.38 -12.29
N GLY A 130 -21.38 11.57 -12.62
CA GLY A 130 -22.31 10.92 -11.68
C GLY A 130 -21.67 9.83 -10.80
N GLY A 131 -20.67 10.18 -10.00
CA GLY A 131 -20.20 9.33 -8.91
C GLY A 131 -21.23 9.33 -7.78
N LYS A 132 -21.76 8.16 -7.41
CA LYS A 132 -22.58 8.04 -6.20
C LYS A 132 -21.77 8.56 -5.01
N PRO A 133 -22.33 9.41 -4.13
CA PRO A 133 -21.63 9.88 -2.95
C PRO A 133 -21.17 8.68 -2.09
N PRO A 134 -20.04 8.81 -1.37
CA PRO A 134 -19.55 7.75 -0.50
C PRO A 134 -20.65 7.33 0.48
N VAL A 135 -20.90 6.03 0.55
CA VAL A 135 -21.90 5.47 1.47
C VAL A 135 -21.37 5.68 2.89
N VAL A 136 -22.10 6.47 3.68
CA VAL A 136 -21.75 6.76 5.09
C VAL A 136 -22.48 5.80 6.03
N PRO A 137 -21.91 5.48 7.20
CA PRO A 137 -22.63 4.71 8.21
C PRO A 137 -23.95 5.39 8.60
N PRO A 138 -25.03 4.62 8.86
CA PRO A 138 -26.29 5.19 9.32
C PRO A 138 -26.12 5.96 10.64
N PRO A 139 -26.84 7.09 10.82
CA PRO A 139 -26.77 7.86 12.05
C PRO A 139 -27.31 7.05 13.23
N VAL A 140 -26.80 7.36 14.42
CA VAL A 140 -27.32 6.83 15.69
C VAL A 140 -28.28 7.86 16.27
N SER A 141 -29.52 7.45 16.58
CA SER A 141 -30.54 8.37 17.10
C SER A 141 -30.05 9.09 18.36
N GLY A 142 -30.19 10.42 18.39
CA GLY A 142 -29.75 11.26 19.51
C GLY A 142 -28.24 11.51 19.59
N MET A 143 -27.43 11.05 18.63
CA MET A 143 -25.99 11.31 18.60
C MET A 143 -25.54 11.97 17.30
N ASN A 144 -24.72 13.01 17.42
CA ASN A 144 -24.01 13.61 16.30
C ASN A 144 -22.56 13.11 16.31
N ILE A 145 -22.27 12.04 15.55
CA ILE A 145 -20.96 11.38 15.52
C ILE A 145 -20.29 11.66 14.18
N ASP A 146 -19.09 12.23 14.24
CA ASP A 146 -18.16 12.28 13.11
C ASP A 146 -17.24 11.06 13.18
N TYR A 147 -17.57 10.00 12.43
CA TYR A 147 -16.82 8.74 12.46
C TYR A 147 -15.40 8.87 11.89
N ASP A 148 -15.12 9.89 11.07
CA ASP A 148 -13.77 10.12 10.54
C ASP A 148 -12.85 10.77 11.59
N LYS A 149 -13.40 11.30 12.69
CA LYS A 149 -12.65 11.95 13.77
C LYS A 149 -12.76 11.25 15.12
N ILE A 150 -13.73 10.37 15.31
CA ILE A 150 -13.91 9.65 16.57
C ILE A 150 -12.70 8.76 16.87
N SER A 151 -12.28 8.75 18.13
CA SER A 151 -11.34 7.78 18.66
C SER A 151 -11.80 7.31 20.03
N THR A 152 -11.75 6.00 20.26
CA THR A 152 -11.96 5.34 21.54
C THR A 152 -10.65 4.72 22.06
N ALA A 153 -9.52 5.14 21.51
CA ALA A 153 -8.21 4.72 21.98
C ALA A 153 -7.96 5.21 23.40
N LYS A 154 -7.34 4.34 24.21
CA LYS A 154 -6.82 4.72 25.52
C LYS A 154 -5.53 5.55 25.35
N PRO A 155 -5.10 6.35 26.34
CA PRO A 155 -3.93 7.23 26.18
C PRO A 155 -2.63 6.53 25.76
N TRP A 156 -2.46 5.24 26.09
CA TRP A 156 -1.29 4.45 25.71
C TRP A 156 -1.43 3.70 24.37
N GLN A 157 -2.59 3.82 23.70
CA GLN A 157 -2.82 3.21 22.40
C GLN A 157 -2.54 4.23 21.31
N ALA A 158 -1.68 3.88 20.36
CA ALA A 158 -1.42 4.74 19.22
C ALA A 158 -2.62 4.71 18.25
N THR A 159 -3.03 5.88 17.77
CA THR A 159 -4.08 6.06 16.74
C THR A 159 -3.51 6.34 15.36
N GLN A 160 -2.18 6.27 15.23
CA GLN A 160 -1.44 6.41 14.01
C GLN A 160 -0.22 5.48 14.07
N PRO A 161 0.24 4.95 12.92
CA PRO A 161 1.44 4.13 12.87
C PRO A 161 2.67 4.87 13.40
N ARG A 162 3.45 4.19 14.23
CA ARG A 162 4.70 4.70 14.84
C ARG A 162 5.94 4.30 14.04
N ASN A 163 5.84 3.19 13.30
CA ASN A 163 6.89 2.63 12.48
C ASN A 163 6.33 2.06 11.17
N LEU A 164 7.22 1.49 10.35
CA LEU A 164 6.90 1.05 9.00
C LEU A 164 6.01 -0.21 8.99
N GLU A 165 6.29 -1.13 9.89
CA GLU A 165 5.59 -2.40 10.03
C GLU A 165 4.13 -2.16 10.43
N GLU A 166 3.90 -1.21 11.34
CA GLU A 166 2.57 -0.72 11.72
C GLU A 166 1.84 -0.05 10.56
N GLN A 167 2.56 0.72 9.73
CA GLN A 167 1.99 1.44 8.59
C GLN A 167 1.50 0.49 7.49
N VAL A 168 2.19 -0.64 7.28
CA VAL A 168 1.79 -1.67 6.33
C VAL A 168 0.48 -2.34 6.78
N LEU A 169 0.41 -2.78 8.03
CA LEU A 169 -0.78 -3.43 8.57
C LEU A 169 -1.98 -2.47 8.58
N TRP A 170 -1.74 -1.20 8.90
CA TRP A 170 -2.73 -0.13 8.82
C TRP A 170 -3.32 0.02 7.41
N ASN A 171 -2.47 0.05 6.37
CA ASN A 171 -2.93 0.20 5.00
C ASN A 171 -3.67 -1.03 4.48
N GLN A 172 -3.30 -2.23 4.93
CA GLN A 172 -4.04 -3.46 4.63
C GLN A 172 -5.49 -3.38 5.12
N ILE A 173 -5.71 -2.89 6.35
CA ILE A 173 -7.05 -2.70 6.91
C ILE A 173 -7.84 -1.66 6.10
N LYS A 174 -7.22 -0.53 5.72
CA LYS A 174 -7.89 0.48 4.90
C LYS A 174 -8.33 -0.06 3.54
N TRP A 175 -7.58 -0.98 2.95
CA TRP A 175 -7.88 -1.59 1.66
C TRP A 175 -8.95 -2.69 1.75
N LYS A 176 -8.83 -3.60 2.73
CA LYS A 176 -9.79 -4.70 2.93
C LYS A 176 -10.15 -4.81 4.42
N PRO A 177 -11.04 -3.94 4.92
CA PRO A 177 -11.36 -3.87 6.34
C PRO A 177 -12.11 -5.12 6.84
N SER A 178 -12.69 -5.92 5.94
CA SER A 178 -13.30 -7.21 6.27
C SER A 178 -12.32 -8.38 6.41
N ALA A 179 -11.01 -8.17 6.19
CA ALA A 179 -10.00 -9.22 6.25
C ALA A 179 -9.51 -9.57 7.66
N GLY A 180 -9.87 -8.77 8.66
CA GLY A 180 -9.54 -9.06 10.06
C GLY A 180 -10.48 -10.10 10.68
N GLU A 181 -10.21 -10.42 11.93
CA GLU A 181 -11.00 -11.34 12.74
C GLU A 181 -12.04 -10.57 13.57
N PRO A 182 -13.32 -11.00 13.58
CA PRO A 182 -14.33 -10.37 14.41
C PRO A 182 -14.09 -10.65 15.89
N LEU A 183 -14.08 -9.60 16.69
CA LEU A 183 -14.04 -9.70 18.14
C LEU A 183 -15.45 -9.92 18.69
N GLN A 184 -15.79 -11.19 18.97
CA GLN A 184 -17.11 -11.59 19.45
C GLN A 184 -17.46 -10.89 20.78
N ASN A 185 -18.73 -10.47 20.91
CA ASN A 185 -19.29 -9.82 22.10
C ASN A 185 -18.62 -8.49 22.52
N LEU A 186 -17.81 -7.85 21.65
CA LEU A 186 -17.15 -6.57 21.94
C LEU A 186 -17.74 -5.36 21.19
N ASN A 187 -18.93 -5.50 20.63
CA ASN A 187 -19.75 -4.44 20.01
C ASN A 187 -20.74 -3.81 21.01
N ASN A 188 -20.27 -3.47 22.20
CA ASN A 188 -21.08 -2.93 23.28
C ASN A 188 -21.05 -1.39 23.37
N ASP A 189 -20.26 -0.72 22.52
CA ASP A 189 -20.22 0.74 22.47
C ASP A 189 -21.46 1.26 21.70
N PRO A 190 -22.33 2.07 22.34
CA PRO A 190 -23.56 2.53 21.73
C PRO A 190 -23.33 3.46 20.51
N ARG A 191 -22.11 3.95 20.31
CA ARG A 191 -21.71 4.72 19.12
C ARG A 191 -21.48 3.84 17.89
N PHE A 192 -21.31 2.52 18.07
CA PHE A 192 -21.06 1.55 17.00
C PHE A 192 -22.05 0.37 17.06
N PRO A 193 -23.37 0.62 16.90
CA PRO A 193 -24.38 -0.42 17.07
C PRO A 193 -24.39 -1.42 15.91
N ILE A 194 -24.56 -2.71 16.25
CA ILE A 194 -24.64 -3.81 15.26
C ILE A 194 -25.78 -3.56 14.25
N SER A 195 -26.90 -2.99 14.71
CA SER A 195 -28.03 -2.63 13.84
C SER A 195 -27.66 -1.68 12.69
N ASN A 196 -26.58 -0.91 12.84
CA ASN A 196 -26.07 0.01 11.82
C ASN A 196 -24.87 -0.58 11.07
N GLY A 197 -24.68 -1.90 11.13
CA GLY A 197 -23.65 -2.62 10.37
C GLY A 197 -22.25 -2.58 10.99
N TRP A 198 -22.12 -2.20 12.26
CA TRP A 198 -20.84 -2.15 12.94
C TRP A 198 -20.40 -3.51 13.49
N GLN A 199 -19.13 -3.84 13.29
CA GLN A 199 -18.43 -5.00 13.84
C GLN A 199 -17.05 -4.57 14.33
N LYS A 200 -16.71 -4.88 15.58
CA LYS A 200 -15.36 -4.67 16.10
C LYS A 200 -14.47 -5.78 15.59
N MET A 201 -13.34 -5.41 15.04
CA MET A 201 -12.41 -6.32 14.37
C MET A 201 -11.02 -6.18 14.98
N GLN A 202 -10.21 -7.21 14.81
CA GLN A 202 -8.77 -7.19 15.06
C GLN A 202 -8.01 -7.74 13.86
N ILE A 203 -6.77 -7.32 13.70
CA ILE A 203 -5.80 -8.01 12.86
C ILE A 203 -4.45 -7.99 13.57
N SER A 204 -3.74 -9.11 13.50
CA SER A 204 -2.41 -9.27 14.10
C SER A 204 -1.41 -9.72 13.05
N HIS A 205 -0.18 -9.24 13.18
CA HIS A 205 0.96 -9.64 12.36
C HIS A 205 2.16 -9.91 13.26
N GLU A 206 2.67 -11.15 13.20
CA GLU A 206 3.89 -11.54 13.91
C GLU A 206 5.12 -11.09 13.10
N LEU A 207 6.04 -10.40 13.77
CA LEU A 207 7.29 -9.93 13.23
C LEU A 207 8.38 -11.02 13.31
N PRO A 208 9.47 -10.91 12.53
CA PRO A 208 10.54 -11.90 12.54
C PRO A 208 11.22 -12.13 13.89
N ASP A 209 11.14 -11.16 14.80
CA ASP A 209 11.65 -11.25 16.17
C ASP A 209 10.66 -11.93 17.16
N GLY A 210 9.51 -12.40 16.66
CA GLY A 210 8.44 -13.03 17.44
C GLY A 210 7.53 -12.04 18.16
N SER A 211 7.77 -10.72 18.04
CA SER A 211 6.83 -9.71 18.54
C SER A 211 5.60 -9.62 17.62
N ASN A 212 4.49 -9.10 18.13
CA ASN A 212 3.27 -8.93 17.34
C ASN A 212 2.98 -7.45 17.14
N ILE A 213 2.32 -7.10 16.05
CA ILE A 213 1.60 -5.84 15.85
C ILE A 213 0.11 -6.18 15.82
N THR A 214 -0.70 -5.55 16.66
CA THR A 214 -2.14 -5.80 16.71
C THR A 214 -2.89 -4.49 16.60
N ILE A 215 -3.80 -4.43 15.63
CA ILE A 215 -4.68 -3.27 15.41
C ILE A 215 -6.11 -3.71 15.71
N HIS A 216 -6.77 -2.99 16.62
CA HIS A 216 -8.22 -3.04 16.78
C HIS A 216 -8.86 -1.92 15.95
N TYR A 217 -10.01 -2.20 15.36
CA TYR A 217 -10.75 -1.22 14.58
C TYR A 217 -12.24 -1.53 14.55
N GLN A 218 -13.05 -0.54 14.17
CA GLN A 218 -14.49 -0.68 13.94
C GLN A 218 -14.73 -0.79 12.43
N TYR A 219 -15.17 -1.96 11.98
CA TYR A 219 -15.62 -2.16 10.59
C TYR A 219 -17.10 -1.80 10.47
N ASN A 220 -17.46 -1.08 9.41
CA ASN A 220 -18.85 -0.87 9.03
C ASN A 220 -19.15 -1.58 7.70
N SER A 221 -20.09 -2.52 7.69
CA SER A 221 -20.45 -3.29 6.50
C SER A 221 -21.20 -2.48 5.45
N ILE A 222 -21.83 -1.37 5.83
CA ILE A 222 -22.62 -0.51 4.94
C ILE A 222 -21.70 0.42 4.14
N SER A 223 -20.76 1.09 4.80
CA SER A 223 -19.75 1.91 4.12
C SER A 223 -18.56 1.10 3.59
N ASN A 224 -18.43 -0.16 4.03
CA ASN A 224 -17.29 -1.05 3.77
C ASN A 224 -15.93 -0.41 4.13
N ARG A 225 -15.87 0.28 5.27
CA ARG A 225 -14.68 1.01 5.75
C ARG A 225 -14.33 0.62 7.18
N ALA A 226 -13.05 0.80 7.53
CA ALA A 226 -12.58 0.76 8.91
C ALA A 226 -12.54 2.17 9.51
N TYR A 227 -12.88 2.27 10.79
CA TYR A 227 -12.89 3.46 11.62
C TYR A 227 -12.27 3.14 12.99
N ASP A 228 -11.97 4.17 13.78
CA ASP A 228 -11.45 4.01 15.16
C ASP A 228 -10.30 2.99 15.27
N MET A 229 -9.36 3.07 14.32
CA MET A 229 -8.21 2.17 14.25
C MET A 229 -7.18 2.54 15.33
N LYS A 230 -6.67 1.53 16.04
CA LYS A 230 -5.69 1.72 17.11
C LYS A 230 -4.81 0.51 17.37
N PHE A 231 -3.55 0.77 17.70
CA PHE A 231 -2.58 -0.23 18.10
C PHE A 231 -2.80 -0.62 19.56
N THR A 232 -2.68 -1.90 19.89
CA THR A 232 -3.00 -2.43 21.24
C THR A 232 -1.81 -2.99 22.01
N ASN A 233 -0.62 -2.90 21.43
CA ASN A 233 0.62 -3.46 21.96
C ASN A 233 1.81 -2.49 21.89
#